data_AF-A0A430JN13-F1
#
_entry.id   AF-A0A430JN13-F1
#
_cell.length_a   1.000
_cell.length_b   1.000
_cell.length_c   1.000
_cell.angle_alpha   90.00
_cell.angle_beta   90.00
_cell.angle_gamma   90.00
#
_symmetry.space_group_name_H-M   'P 1'
#
loop_
_entity.id
_entity.type
_entity.pdbx_description
1 polymer ?
#
loop_
_entity_poly.entity_id
_entity_poly.type
_entity_poly.pdbx_seq_one_letter_code
_entity_poly.pdbx_strand_id
1 'polypeptide(L)'
;MQSLVDWAETITGDNWVTRAGFTSRQGGFSRGPYAGLNLGFHVADDPDAVAANRRALAEELGVEPVWMDQVHGKHIGRAVKPGRTLTATDGAILSFADLGIAEQVYFRDKRKASVSGAESFAPSLANPGGGDASGMHRVAACVMVADCVPLLLLSLSSPVGAVVHVGRAGLLADIAMHAVTELSALTEVEDLVATIGPAICGQCYEVPAQMRDAAALQCPECVAETRWGTPSIDIPAGLHAQLARAGVPEIRHDRRCTFEAPSLFSHRRDGGVTGRFVGIVEVATRPGSLTNPGAAVA
;
A
#
# COMPACT_ATOMS: atom_id res chain seq x y z
N MET A 1 12.29 17.23 11.83
CA MET A 1 11.80 17.13 10.43
C MET A 1 10.31 16.91 10.49
N GLN A 2 9.57 17.42 9.49
CA GLN A 2 8.15 17.08 9.31
C GLN A 2 8.06 15.61 8.85
N SER A 3 7.06 14.87 9.31
CA SER A 3 6.81 13.49 8.85
C SER A 3 6.54 13.47 7.35
N LEU A 4 7.08 12.48 6.64
CA LEU A 4 6.80 12.18 5.24
C LEU A 4 5.46 11.44 5.09
N VAL A 5 5.04 10.71 6.13
CA VAL A 5 3.79 9.95 6.16
C VAL A 5 2.73 10.66 7.01
N ASP A 6 1.58 10.90 6.40
CA ASP A 6 0.33 11.31 7.04
C ASP A 6 -0.42 10.04 7.48
N TRP A 7 -0.24 9.63 8.74
CA TRP A 7 -0.86 8.42 9.30
C TRP A 7 -2.36 8.64 9.51
N ALA A 8 -3.17 7.95 8.73
CA ALA A 8 -4.62 7.99 8.82
C ALA A 8 -5.14 7.08 9.93
N GLU A 9 -4.48 5.93 10.14
CA GLU A 9 -4.91 4.89 11.06
C GLU A 9 -3.76 4.38 11.92
N THR A 10 -4.05 4.08 13.18
CA THR A 10 -3.15 3.35 14.08
C THR A 10 -3.99 2.47 14.99
N ILE A 11 -3.86 1.15 14.82
CA ILE A 11 -4.49 0.16 15.68
C ILE A 11 -3.40 -0.48 16.54
N THR A 12 -3.63 -0.55 17.85
CA THR A 12 -2.67 -1.09 18.81
C THR A 12 -3.30 -2.24 19.56
N GLY A 13 -2.59 -3.35 19.67
CA GLY A 13 -2.86 -4.41 20.62
C GLY A 13 -1.73 -4.52 21.65
N ASP A 14 -1.80 -5.52 22.53
CA ASP A 14 -0.90 -5.65 23.68
C ASP A 14 0.59 -5.67 23.33
N ASN A 15 0.93 -6.28 22.18
CA ASN A 15 2.31 -6.48 21.73
C ASN A 15 2.50 -6.16 20.24
N TRP A 16 1.54 -5.48 19.63
CA TRP A 16 1.59 -5.17 18.20
C TRP A 16 0.96 -3.82 17.90
N VAL A 17 1.37 -3.24 16.78
CA VAL A 17 0.77 -2.04 16.20
C VAL A 17 0.65 -2.22 14.70
N THR A 18 -0.49 -1.86 14.12
CA THR A 18 -0.65 -1.67 12.68
C THR A 18 -0.93 -0.20 12.40
N ARG A 19 -0.31 0.31 11.36
CA ARG A 19 -0.44 1.72 10.95
C ARG A 19 -0.72 1.78 9.47
N ALA A 20 -1.55 2.73 9.07
CA ALA A 20 -1.84 2.95 7.66
C ALA A 20 -1.87 4.45 7.36
N GLY A 21 -1.30 4.85 6.23
CA GLY A 21 -1.15 6.26 5.91
C GLY A 21 -0.73 6.52 4.47
N PHE A 22 -0.52 7.79 4.17
CA PHE A 22 -0.18 8.25 2.82
C PHE A 22 1.01 9.20 2.87
N THR A 23 1.86 9.14 1.85
CA THR A 23 2.81 10.23 1.62
C THR A 23 2.18 11.36 0.82
N SER A 24 2.80 12.53 0.85
CA SER A 24 2.49 13.64 -0.05
C SER A 24 3.63 13.85 -1.04
N ARG A 25 3.54 14.89 -1.89
CA ARG A 25 4.69 15.30 -2.71
C ARG A 25 5.79 16.02 -1.93
N GLN A 26 5.59 16.39 -0.67
CA GLN A 26 6.51 17.26 0.08
C GLN A 26 7.65 16.47 0.74
N GLY A 27 8.78 17.14 1.02
CA GLY A 27 9.86 16.59 1.84
C GLY A 27 10.95 15.79 1.11
N GLY A 28 10.91 15.71 -0.22
CA GLY A 28 11.90 14.96 -1.01
C GLY A 28 12.87 15.80 -1.85
N PHE A 29 13.65 15.11 -2.68
CA PHE A 29 14.85 15.59 -3.38
C PHE A 29 14.65 15.80 -4.89
N SER A 30 13.56 15.29 -5.46
CA SER A 30 13.27 15.40 -6.89
C SER A 30 12.94 16.85 -7.29
N ARG A 31 13.06 17.15 -8.60
CA ARG A 31 12.91 18.50 -9.15
C ARG A 31 11.93 18.55 -10.32
N GLY A 32 11.57 19.76 -10.75
CA GLY A 32 10.72 20.00 -11.92
C GLY A 32 9.34 19.32 -11.79
N PRO A 33 8.87 18.55 -12.79
CA PRO A 33 7.57 17.89 -12.73
C PRO A 33 7.46 16.86 -11.60
N TYR A 34 8.60 16.39 -11.07
CA TYR A 34 8.68 15.41 -9.99
C TYR A 34 8.95 16.07 -8.63
N ALA A 35 8.92 17.41 -8.54
CA ALA A 35 9.43 18.16 -7.39
C ALA A 35 8.92 17.64 -6.04
N GLY A 36 9.90 17.36 -5.15
CA GLY A 36 9.69 16.84 -3.80
C GLY A 36 9.88 15.32 -3.70
N LEU A 37 8.94 14.62 -3.06
CA LEU A 37 9.05 13.20 -2.67
C LEU A 37 8.48 12.25 -3.74
N ASN A 38 9.05 12.26 -4.94
CA ASN A 38 8.71 11.25 -5.94
C ASN A 38 9.30 9.88 -5.55
N LEU A 39 8.45 8.87 -5.42
CA LEU A 39 8.85 7.51 -5.05
C LEU A 39 8.84 6.52 -6.23
N GLY A 40 8.47 6.96 -7.44
CA GLY A 40 8.41 6.11 -8.63
C GLY A 40 9.70 6.08 -9.44
N PHE A 41 10.30 4.90 -9.61
CA PHE A 41 11.42 4.69 -10.56
C PHE A 41 10.97 4.53 -12.01
N HIS A 42 9.70 4.19 -12.23
CA HIS A 42 9.13 3.94 -13.56
C HIS A 42 8.65 5.22 -14.28
N VAL A 43 8.98 6.39 -13.70
CA VAL A 43 8.79 7.70 -14.35
C VAL A 43 10.17 8.24 -14.71
N ALA A 44 10.23 9.15 -15.69
CA ALA A 44 11.47 9.72 -16.21
C ALA A 44 12.16 10.75 -15.27
N ASP A 45 12.07 10.53 -13.96
CA ASP A 45 12.77 11.33 -12.95
C ASP A 45 14.24 10.91 -12.82
N ASP A 46 15.03 11.72 -12.12
CA ASP A 46 16.40 11.41 -11.75
C ASP A 46 16.44 10.19 -10.80
N PRO A 47 17.06 9.06 -11.19
CA PRO A 47 17.12 7.86 -10.36
C PRO A 47 17.81 8.08 -9.01
N ASP A 48 18.77 9.00 -8.91
CA ASP A 48 19.46 9.28 -7.64
C ASP A 48 18.55 10.04 -6.67
N ALA A 49 17.73 10.96 -7.19
CA ALA A 49 16.72 11.67 -6.40
C ALA A 49 15.62 10.70 -5.90
N VAL A 50 15.12 9.81 -6.76
CA VAL A 50 14.13 8.79 -6.36
C VAL A 50 14.71 7.83 -5.32
N ALA A 51 15.97 7.41 -5.49
CA ALA A 51 16.66 6.57 -4.50
C ALA A 51 16.82 7.30 -3.14
N ALA A 52 17.11 8.60 -3.15
CA ALA A 52 17.17 9.40 -1.93
C ALA A 52 15.80 9.53 -1.25
N ASN A 53 14.72 9.74 -2.02
CA ASN A 53 13.35 9.78 -1.49
C ASN A 53 12.95 8.46 -0.83
N ARG A 54 13.26 7.32 -1.47
CA ARG A 54 12.95 5.99 -0.92
C ARG A 54 13.75 5.69 0.34
N ARG A 55 15.04 6.08 0.40
CA ARG A 55 15.84 5.97 1.63
C ARG A 55 15.23 6.79 2.78
N ALA A 56 14.83 8.03 2.52
CA ALA A 56 14.18 8.86 3.54
C ALA A 56 12.86 8.25 4.05
N LEU A 57 12.06 7.66 3.16
CA LEU A 57 10.86 6.93 3.57
C LEU A 57 11.20 5.67 4.39
N ALA A 58 12.18 4.88 3.99
CA ALA A 58 12.60 3.68 4.73
C ALA A 58 13.15 4.04 6.12
N GLU A 59 13.88 5.15 6.24
CA GLU A 59 14.33 5.70 7.52
C GLU A 59 13.15 6.10 8.44
N GLU A 60 12.11 6.76 7.90
CA GLU A 60 10.91 7.10 8.66
C GLU A 60 10.11 5.86 9.10
N LEU A 61 10.00 4.85 8.24
CA LEU A 61 9.31 3.60 8.55
C LEU A 61 10.12 2.67 9.47
N GLY A 62 11.44 2.88 9.58
CA GLY A 62 12.35 1.97 10.28
C GLY A 62 12.54 0.61 9.59
N VAL A 63 12.05 0.45 8.36
CA VAL A 63 12.12 -0.76 7.56
C VAL A 63 12.04 -0.42 6.07
N GLU A 64 12.76 -1.15 5.22
CA GLU A 64 12.59 -1.02 3.77
C GLU A 64 11.24 -1.63 3.35
N PRO A 65 10.32 -0.84 2.78
CA PRO A 65 8.99 -1.35 2.44
C PRO A 65 9.06 -2.36 1.29
N VAL A 66 8.05 -3.22 1.24
CA VAL A 66 7.74 -4.06 0.08
C VAL A 66 7.06 -3.20 -0.97
N TRP A 67 7.62 -3.21 -2.17
CA TRP A 67 7.09 -2.52 -3.34
C TRP A 67 6.32 -3.48 -4.24
N MET A 68 5.59 -2.95 -5.23
CA MET A 68 4.98 -3.77 -6.27
C MET A 68 5.27 -3.21 -7.66
N ASP A 69 5.42 -4.13 -8.62
CA ASP A 69 5.34 -3.82 -10.05
C ASP A 69 3.86 -3.84 -10.45
N GLN A 70 3.19 -2.72 -10.21
CA GLN A 70 1.76 -2.52 -10.44
C GLN A 70 1.42 -2.61 -11.93
N VAL A 71 0.49 -3.48 -12.29
CA VAL A 71 0.07 -3.75 -13.68
C VAL A 71 -1.39 -3.37 -13.94
N HIS A 72 -2.04 -2.70 -12.98
CA HIS A 72 -3.46 -2.35 -13.02
C HIS A 72 -4.39 -3.57 -13.14
N GLY A 73 -3.93 -4.72 -12.63
CA GLY A 73 -4.67 -5.96 -12.56
C GLY A 73 -5.40 -6.11 -11.24
N LYS A 74 -5.53 -7.37 -10.80
CA LYS A 74 -6.25 -7.76 -9.57
C LYS A 74 -5.46 -8.73 -8.68
N HIS A 75 -4.15 -8.85 -8.93
CA HIS A 75 -3.31 -9.79 -8.21
C HIS A 75 -2.87 -9.19 -6.87
N ILE A 76 -3.06 -9.95 -5.80
CA ILE A 76 -2.65 -9.62 -4.44
C ILE A 76 -1.51 -10.58 -4.05
N GLY A 77 -0.39 -10.04 -3.59
CA GLY A 77 0.73 -10.81 -3.07
C GLY A 77 0.82 -10.76 -1.54
N ARG A 78 1.85 -11.40 -0.97
CA ARG A 78 2.15 -11.33 0.48
C ARG A 78 3.46 -10.59 0.70
N ALA A 79 3.44 -9.59 1.57
CA ALA A 79 4.62 -8.83 1.98
C ALA A 79 5.39 -9.58 3.07
N VAL A 80 6.07 -10.66 2.69
CA VAL A 80 6.77 -11.56 3.64
C VAL A 80 8.23 -11.20 3.89
N LYS A 81 8.82 -10.33 3.07
CA LYS A 81 10.24 -9.96 3.16
C LYS A 81 10.44 -8.48 2.82
N PRO A 82 10.91 -7.65 3.76
CA PRO A 82 11.29 -6.25 3.53
C PRO A 82 12.23 -6.07 2.32
N GLY A 83 12.08 -4.95 1.62
CA GLY A 83 12.90 -4.57 0.47
C GLY A 83 12.76 -5.43 -0.79
N ARG A 84 11.71 -6.26 -0.87
CA ARG A 84 11.34 -6.96 -2.11
C ARG A 84 10.36 -6.14 -2.93
N THR A 85 10.41 -6.33 -4.25
CA THR A 85 9.34 -5.92 -5.16
C THR A 85 8.53 -7.15 -5.56
N LEU A 86 7.21 -7.09 -5.41
CA LEU A 86 6.29 -8.12 -5.87
C LEU A 86 5.98 -7.91 -7.35
N THR A 87 6.22 -8.92 -8.18
CA THR A 87 6.11 -8.81 -9.64
C THR A 87 4.65 -8.96 -10.09
N ALA A 88 4.19 -8.08 -10.99
CA ALA A 88 2.84 -8.13 -11.57
C ALA A 88 1.74 -8.18 -10.51
N THR A 89 1.85 -7.31 -9.49
CA THR A 89 1.02 -7.30 -8.29
C THR A 89 0.45 -5.90 -8.07
N ASP A 90 -0.83 -5.81 -7.69
CA ASP A 90 -1.53 -4.54 -7.43
C ASP A 90 -1.96 -4.40 -5.97
N GLY A 91 -1.61 -5.33 -5.09
CA GLY A 91 -1.77 -5.15 -3.65
C GLY A 91 -0.98 -6.17 -2.86
N ALA A 92 -0.78 -5.92 -1.56
CA ALA A 92 -0.13 -6.87 -0.69
C ALA A 92 -0.87 -7.02 0.63
N ILE A 93 -0.95 -8.26 1.10
CA ILE A 93 -1.32 -8.61 2.47
C ILE A 93 -0.07 -8.56 3.35
N LEU A 94 -0.21 -8.01 4.54
CA LEU A 94 0.80 -7.98 5.59
C LEU A 94 0.24 -8.72 6.79
N SER A 95 0.98 -9.72 7.28
CA SER A 95 0.68 -10.37 8.55
C SER A 95 1.99 -10.76 9.24
N PHE A 96 2.02 -10.75 10.56
CA PHE A 96 3.23 -11.18 11.27
C PHE A 96 3.43 -12.71 11.26
N ALA A 97 2.34 -13.49 11.11
CA ALA A 97 2.42 -14.94 10.96
C ALA A 97 3.30 -15.35 9.75
N ASP A 98 3.34 -14.50 8.71
CA ASP A 98 4.19 -14.71 7.53
C ASP A 98 5.68 -14.44 7.77
N LEU A 99 6.01 -13.60 8.77
CA LEU A 99 7.39 -13.29 9.14
C LEU A 99 8.02 -14.36 10.04
N GLY A 100 7.20 -15.07 10.84
CA GLY A 100 7.66 -16.22 11.63
C GLY A 100 8.23 -17.37 10.80
N ILE A 101 7.80 -17.48 9.52
CA ILE A 101 8.36 -18.43 8.55
C ILE A 101 9.70 -17.93 8.00
N ALA A 102 9.85 -16.61 7.79
CA ALA A 102 11.10 -16.01 7.32
C ALA A 102 12.22 -16.13 8.37
N GLU A 103 11.89 -16.05 9.66
CA GLU A 103 12.86 -16.25 10.75
C GLU A 103 13.39 -17.69 10.79
N GLN A 104 12.51 -18.70 10.70
CA GLN A 104 12.91 -20.11 10.67
C GLN A 104 13.71 -20.47 9.41
N VAL A 105 13.35 -19.92 8.24
CA VAL A 105 14.07 -20.15 6.98
C VAL A 105 15.43 -19.45 6.99
N TYR A 106 15.52 -18.21 7.49
CA TYR A 106 16.77 -17.46 7.59
C TYR A 106 17.79 -18.09 8.55
N PHE A 107 17.35 -18.58 9.72
CA PHE A 107 18.21 -19.33 10.63
C PHE A 107 18.61 -20.72 10.09
N ARG A 108 17.83 -21.31 9.17
CA ARG A 108 18.20 -22.54 8.47
C ARG A 108 19.26 -22.30 7.40
N ASP A 109 19.15 -21.21 6.66
CA ASP A 109 20.09 -20.88 5.58
C ASP A 109 21.41 -20.30 6.10
N LYS A 110 21.43 -19.54 7.19
CA LYS A 110 22.71 -19.13 7.82
C LYS A 110 23.53 -20.30 8.35
N ARG A 111 22.90 -21.39 8.81
CA ARG A 111 23.59 -22.63 9.18
C ARG A 111 24.18 -23.38 7.98
N LYS A 112 23.70 -23.13 6.76
CA LYS A 112 24.28 -23.67 5.52
C LYS A 112 25.34 -22.75 4.91
N ALA A 113 25.14 -21.43 4.96
CA ALA A 113 26.05 -20.44 4.40
C ALA A 113 27.36 -20.28 5.20
N SER A 114 27.37 -20.64 6.50
CA SER A 114 28.60 -20.67 7.31
C SER A 114 29.57 -21.79 6.92
N VAL A 115 29.26 -22.61 5.90
CA VAL A 115 30.11 -23.69 5.39
C VAL A 115 30.82 -23.32 4.08
N SER A 116 30.42 -22.25 3.38
CA SER A 116 31.01 -21.85 2.10
C SER A 116 31.35 -20.37 2.09
N GLY A 117 32.59 -20.05 2.50
CA GLY A 117 33.11 -18.69 2.58
C GLY A 117 33.21 -17.99 1.22
N ALA A 118 32.15 -17.28 0.83
CA ALA A 118 32.18 -16.32 -0.26
C ALA A 118 31.59 -14.99 0.22
N GLU A 119 32.44 -13.97 0.34
CA GLU A 119 32.03 -12.60 0.62
C GLU A 119 31.45 -11.98 -0.66
N SER A 120 30.24 -11.44 -0.58
CA SER A 120 29.68 -10.59 -1.64
C SER A 120 29.20 -9.26 -1.05
N PHE A 121 29.51 -8.18 -1.77
CA PHE A 121 29.14 -6.80 -1.47
C PHE A 121 27.61 -6.68 -1.32
N ALA A 122 27.15 -6.41 -0.09
CA ALA A 122 25.76 -6.03 0.20
C ALA A 122 25.76 -4.61 0.79
N PRO A 123 24.81 -3.73 0.41
CA PRO A 123 24.68 -2.44 1.06
C PRO A 123 24.32 -2.65 2.52
N SER A 124 25.05 -1.95 3.40
CA SER A 124 24.79 -1.91 4.84
C SER A 124 23.45 -1.19 5.07
N LEU A 125 22.37 -1.97 5.20
CA LEU A 125 21.11 -1.50 5.75
C LEU A 125 20.60 -2.53 6.76
N ALA A 126 19.95 -1.99 7.79
CA ALA A 126 19.53 -2.59 9.04
C ALA A 126 19.11 -4.07 8.99
N ASN A 127 19.46 -4.76 10.07
CA ASN A 127 19.01 -6.08 10.50
C ASN A 127 17.80 -6.64 9.70
N PRO A 128 17.94 -7.73 8.92
CA PRO A 128 16.86 -8.27 8.10
C PRO A 128 15.67 -8.82 8.90
N GLY A 129 15.77 -8.84 10.24
CA GLY A 129 14.66 -9.07 11.17
C GLY A 129 13.80 -7.84 11.47
N GLY A 130 14.12 -6.64 10.96
CA GLY A 130 13.29 -5.45 11.15
C GLY A 130 13.15 -4.99 12.61
N GLY A 131 14.11 -5.34 13.48
CA GLY A 131 14.17 -4.85 14.85
C GLY A 131 14.69 -3.41 14.87
N ASP A 132 13.81 -2.44 15.12
CA ASP A 132 14.21 -1.06 15.41
C ASP A 132 14.72 -0.91 16.86
N ALA A 133 15.12 0.30 17.27
CA ALA A 133 15.54 0.58 18.65
C ALA A 133 14.45 0.28 19.70
N SER A 134 13.19 0.08 19.29
CA SER A 134 12.07 -0.32 20.16
C SER A 134 11.98 -1.84 20.37
N GLY A 135 12.77 -2.64 19.63
CA GLY A 135 12.78 -4.10 19.69
C GLY A 135 11.57 -4.75 19.02
N MET A 136 10.77 -4.01 18.25
CA MET A 136 9.65 -4.57 17.47
C MET A 136 10.15 -5.03 16.10
N HIS A 137 9.70 -6.19 15.64
CA HIS A 137 9.86 -6.63 14.25
C HIS A 137 8.79 -5.98 13.38
N ARG A 138 9.19 -5.43 12.22
CA ARG A 138 8.30 -4.64 11.35
C ARG A 138 8.33 -5.12 9.91
N VAL A 139 7.19 -4.97 9.23
CA VAL A 139 7.09 -4.99 7.77
C VAL A 139 6.16 -3.88 7.31
N ALA A 140 6.53 -3.22 6.22
CA ALA A 140 5.68 -2.25 5.54
C ALA A 140 5.54 -2.63 4.07
N ALA A 141 4.44 -2.23 3.44
CA ALA A 141 4.23 -2.37 2.02
C ALA A 141 3.64 -1.07 1.45
N CYS A 142 3.97 -0.76 0.20
CA CYS A 142 3.63 0.51 -0.43
C CYS A 142 3.10 0.30 -1.84
N VAL A 143 1.93 0.89 -2.14
CA VAL A 143 1.44 1.04 -3.53
C VAL A 143 1.65 2.47 -4.00
N MET A 144 2.18 2.64 -5.21
CA MET A 144 2.43 3.95 -5.81
C MET A 144 1.21 4.44 -6.58
N VAL A 145 0.87 5.71 -6.43
CA VAL A 145 -0.28 6.32 -7.07
C VAL A 145 0.01 7.75 -7.53
N ALA A 146 -0.72 8.15 -8.58
CA ALA A 146 -0.99 9.52 -8.96
C ALA A 146 -2.33 9.48 -9.72
N ASP A 147 -3.42 9.78 -9.02
CA ASP A 147 -4.85 9.64 -9.39
C ASP A 147 -5.54 8.34 -8.98
N CYS A 148 -4.92 7.17 -9.15
CA CYS A 148 -5.52 5.91 -8.69
C CYS A 148 -5.66 5.88 -7.16
N VAL A 149 -6.59 5.09 -6.63
CA VAL A 149 -6.85 5.02 -5.19
C VAL A 149 -5.83 4.10 -4.50
N PRO A 150 -5.10 4.58 -3.48
CA PRO A 150 -4.47 3.70 -2.51
C PRO A 150 -5.50 3.28 -1.45
N LEU A 151 -5.97 2.04 -1.51
CA LEU A 151 -6.84 1.44 -0.51
C LEU A 151 -6.00 0.85 0.61
N LEU A 152 -6.34 1.19 1.85
CA LEU A 152 -5.74 0.63 3.06
C LEU A 152 -6.81 -0.19 3.80
N LEU A 153 -6.46 -1.39 4.24
CA LEU A 153 -7.32 -2.27 5.02
C LEU A 153 -6.56 -2.71 6.27
N LEU A 154 -7.15 -2.55 7.45
CA LEU A 154 -6.57 -3.01 8.72
C LEU A 154 -7.59 -3.85 9.49
N SER A 155 -7.12 -4.89 10.17
CA SER A 155 -7.87 -5.56 11.23
C SER A 155 -7.79 -4.73 12.52
N LEU A 156 -8.91 -4.63 13.25
CA LEU A 156 -9.00 -3.94 14.53
C LEU A 156 -8.48 -4.81 15.70
N SER A 157 -8.51 -6.14 15.54
CA SER A 157 -8.19 -7.11 16.61
C SER A 157 -6.90 -7.90 16.39
N SER A 158 -6.31 -7.86 15.19
CA SER A 158 -5.13 -8.66 14.85
C SER A 158 -4.08 -7.85 14.07
N PRO A 159 -2.78 -8.24 14.11
CA PRO A 159 -1.71 -7.57 13.38
C PRO A 159 -1.71 -7.96 11.90
N VAL A 160 -2.79 -7.64 11.20
CA VAL A 160 -3.04 -7.96 9.80
C VAL A 160 -3.55 -6.72 9.07
N GLY A 161 -3.10 -6.53 7.84
CA GLY A 161 -3.63 -5.48 6.97
C GLY A 161 -3.29 -5.71 5.50
N ALA A 162 -3.78 -4.84 4.64
CA ALA A 162 -3.47 -4.83 3.22
C ALA A 162 -3.38 -3.42 2.66
N VAL A 163 -2.49 -3.26 1.68
CA VAL A 163 -2.39 -2.04 0.86
C VAL A 163 -2.64 -2.42 -0.59
N VAL A 164 -3.53 -1.71 -1.27
CA VAL A 164 -4.02 -2.08 -2.60
C VAL A 164 -4.11 -0.87 -3.51
N HIS A 165 -3.58 -1.02 -4.72
CA HIS A 165 -3.70 -0.07 -5.82
C HIS A 165 -5.00 -0.31 -6.57
N VAL A 166 -5.91 0.65 -6.53
CA VAL A 166 -7.18 0.57 -7.23
C VAL A 166 -7.26 1.67 -8.29
N GLY A 167 -6.79 1.32 -9.50
CA GLY A 167 -7.11 2.07 -10.71
C GLY A 167 -8.45 1.62 -11.31
N ARG A 168 -8.86 2.24 -12.42
CA ARG A 168 -10.10 1.87 -13.12
C ARG A 168 -10.15 0.39 -13.51
N ALA A 169 -9.08 -0.16 -14.08
CA ALA A 169 -9.06 -1.58 -14.47
C ALA A 169 -9.17 -2.51 -13.25
N GLY A 170 -8.47 -2.21 -12.16
CA GLY A 170 -8.56 -2.96 -10.91
C GLY A 170 -9.96 -2.89 -10.27
N LEU A 171 -10.59 -1.72 -10.28
CA LEU A 171 -11.97 -1.54 -9.84
C LEU A 171 -12.92 -2.45 -10.63
N LEU A 172 -12.90 -2.39 -11.97
CA LEU A 172 -13.77 -3.22 -12.82
C LEU A 172 -13.46 -4.71 -12.74
N ALA A 173 -12.32 -5.06 -12.17
CA ALA A 173 -11.89 -6.42 -11.94
C ALA A 173 -12.13 -6.89 -10.48
N ASP A 174 -12.86 -6.10 -9.69
CA ASP A 174 -13.21 -6.33 -8.28
C ASP A 174 -11.99 -6.59 -7.37
N ILE A 175 -10.87 -5.87 -7.58
CA ILE A 175 -9.64 -6.07 -6.78
C ILE A 175 -9.89 -5.90 -5.26
N ALA A 176 -10.83 -5.04 -4.86
CA ALA A 176 -11.17 -4.86 -3.45
C ALA A 176 -11.78 -6.14 -2.85
N MET A 177 -12.68 -6.81 -3.57
CA MET A 177 -13.25 -8.09 -3.16
C MET A 177 -12.19 -9.17 -3.06
N HIS A 178 -11.26 -9.20 -4.02
CA HIS A 178 -10.11 -10.10 -3.99
C HIS A 178 -9.25 -9.89 -2.73
N ALA A 179 -8.95 -8.63 -2.38
CA ALA A 179 -8.18 -8.32 -1.18
C ALA A 179 -8.92 -8.69 0.13
N VAL A 180 -10.22 -8.39 0.23
CA VAL A 180 -11.04 -8.79 1.40
C VAL A 180 -11.13 -10.32 1.53
N THR A 181 -11.24 -11.04 0.41
CA THR A 181 -11.25 -12.52 0.40
C THR A 181 -9.92 -13.11 0.91
N GLU A 182 -8.78 -12.52 0.53
CA GLU A 182 -7.48 -12.94 1.06
C GLU A 182 -7.34 -12.63 2.56
N LEU A 183 -7.88 -11.49 3.01
CA LEU A 183 -7.89 -11.11 4.43
C LEU A 183 -8.83 -11.98 5.27
N SER A 184 -9.94 -12.47 4.71
CA SER A 184 -10.90 -13.31 5.46
C SER A 184 -10.31 -14.66 5.90
N ALA A 185 -9.17 -15.06 5.33
CA ALA A 185 -8.41 -16.22 5.79
C ALA A 185 -7.57 -15.94 7.05
N LEU A 186 -7.45 -14.67 7.46
CA LEU A 186 -6.56 -14.19 8.53
C LEU A 186 -7.30 -13.43 9.63
N THR A 187 -8.45 -12.84 9.32
CA THR A 187 -9.29 -12.05 10.24
C THR A 187 -10.74 -12.08 9.80
N GLU A 188 -11.68 -11.86 10.72
CA GLU A 188 -13.10 -11.66 10.37
C GLU A 188 -13.27 -10.38 9.55
N VAL A 189 -14.21 -10.38 8.60
CA VAL A 189 -14.46 -9.23 7.72
C VAL A 189 -15.06 -8.06 8.50
N GLU A 190 -15.89 -8.35 9.49
CA GLU A 190 -16.50 -7.40 10.41
C GLU A 190 -15.48 -6.73 11.35
N ASP A 191 -14.25 -7.24 11.39
CA ASP A 191 -13.14 -6.66 12.12
C ASP A 191 -12.28 -5.72 11.25
N LEU A 192 -12.63 -5.56 9.96
CA LEU A 192 -11.89 -4.71 9.04
C LEU A 192 -12.35 -3.25 9.08
N VAL A 193 -11.38 -2.35 9.05
CA VAL A 193 -11.56 -0.94 8.67
C VAL A 193 -10.87 -0.69 7.33
N ALA A 194 -11.59 -0.06 6.41
CA ALA A 194 -11.05 0.39 5.12
C ALA A 194 -10.84 1.90 5.11
N THR A 195 -9.71 2.35 4.56
CA THR A 195 -9.48 3.75 4.21
C THR A 195 -9.26 3.88 2.71
N ILE A 196 -10.19 4.55 2.04
CA ILE A 196 -10.05 4.97 0.64
C ILE A 196 -9.21 6.25 0.63
N GLY A 197 -7.97 6.15 0.13
CA GLY A 197 -7.01 7.25 0.15
C GLY A 197 -7.21 8.31 -0.93
N PRO A 198 -6.37 9.36 -0.91
CA PRO A 198 -6.43 10.44 -1.89
C PRO A 198 -6.35 9.93 -3.32
N ALA A 199 -7.30 10.34 -4.16
CA ALA A 199 -7.43 9.86 -5.52
C ALA A 199 -8.07 10.93 -6.41
N ILE A 200 -8.13 10.71 -7.71
CA ILE A 200 -8.93 11.59 -8.58
C ILE A 200 -10.42 11.33 -8.30
N CYS A 201 -11.21 12.39 -8.07
CA CYS A 201 -12.64 12.26 -7.80
C CYS A 201 -13.45 12.14 -9.11
N GLY A 202 -14.70 11.67 -9.01
CA GLY A 202 -15.62 11.58 -10.16
C GLY A 202 -15.80 12.90 -10.91
N GLN A 203 -15.82 14.02 -10.19
CA GLN A 203 -15.96 15.35 -10.81
C GLN A 203 -14.73 15.79 -11.64
N CYS A 204 -13.61 15.07 -11.58
CA CYS A 204 -12.37 15.36 -12.30
C CYS A 204 -11.97 14.28 -13.32
N TYR A 205 -12.37 13.03 -13.11
CA TYR A 205 -11.87 11.90 -13.89
C TYR A 205 -12.65 11.69 -15.19
N GLU A 206 -12.51 12.64 -16.11
CA GLU A 206 -13.07 12.55 -17.45
C GLU A 206 -12.60 11.27 -18.18
N VAL A 207 -13.53 10.59 -18.82
CA VAL A 207 -13.29 9.46 -19.72
C VAL A 207 -14.23 9.54 -20.93
N PRO A 208 -13.93 8.84 -22.05
CA PRO A 208 -14.89 8.73 -23.14
C PRO A 208 -16.23 8.11 -22.70
N ALA A 209 -17.35 8.57 -23.26
CA ALA A 209 -18.70 8.09 -22.91
C ALA A 209 -18.79 6.55 -22.93
N GLN A 210 -18.30 5.92 -24.01
CA GLN A 210 -18.27 4.47 -24.17
C GLN A 210 -17.51 3.76 -23.03
N MET A 211 -16.45 4.37 -22.50
CA MET A 211 -15.68 3.81 -21.39
C MET A 211 -16.46 3.88 -20.07
N ARG A 212 -17.13 5.01 -19.79
CA ARG A 212 -18.01 5.13 -18.63
C ARG A 212 -19.17 4.15 -18.72
N ASP A 213 -19.82 4.08 -19.87
CA ASP A 213 -21.00 3.24 -20.08
C ASP A 213 -20.62 1.75 -19.98
N ALA A 214 -19.43 1.36 -20.45
CA ALA A 214 -18.90 0.02 -20.22
C ALA A 214 -18.66 -0.26 -18.74
N ALA A 215 -18.02 0.67 -18.01
CA ALA A 215 -17.78 0.56 -16.58
C ALA A 215 -19.09 0.45 -15.75
N ALA A 216 -20.14 1.15 -16.18
CA ALA A 216 -21.46 1.11 -15.56
C ALA A 216 -22.08 -0.30 -15.55
N LEU A 217 -21.69 -1.17 -16.49
CA LEU A 217 -22.17 -2.55 -16.54
C LEU A 217 -21.60 -3.42 -15.40
N GLN A 218 -20.42 -3.08 -14.87
CA GLN A 218 -19.79 -3.81 -13.77
C GLN A 218 -19.96 -3.09 -12.42
N CYS A 219 -19.84 -1.76 -12.42
CA CYS A 219 -19.96 -0.95 -11.22
C CYS A 219 -20.79 0.31 -11.52
N PRO A 220 -22.12 0.23 -11.44
CA PRO A 220 -23.00 1.37 -11.67
C PRO A 220 -22.69 2.57 -10.76
N GLU A 221 -22.20 2.31 -9.55
CA GLU A 221 -21.90 3.34 -8.55
C GLU A 221 -20.68 4.20 -8.93
N CYS A 222 -19.86 3.77 -9.90
CA CYS A 222 -18.75 4.57 -10.41
C CYS A 222 -19.17 5.54 -11.52
N VAL A 223 -20.43 5.55 -11.95
CA VAL A 223 -20.90 6.49 -12.99
C VAL A 223 -20.97 7.91 -12.41
N ALA A 224 -20.29 8.84 -13.05
CA ALA A 224 -20.32 10.25 -12.66
C ALA A 224 -20.31 11.20 -13.87
N GLU A 225 -20.42 12.49 -13.57
CA GLU A 225 -20.22 13.59 -14.50
C GLU A 225 -19.14 14.52 -13.95
N THR A 226 -18.24 14.99 -14.82
CA THR A 226 -17.25 16.00 -14.43
C THR A 226 -17.94 17.31 -14.07
N ARG A 227 -17.26 18.19 -13.34
CA ARG A 227 -17.78 19.54 -13.08
C ARG A 227 -17.97 20.41 -14.33
N TRP A 228 -17.46 19.97 -15.49
CA TRP A 228 -17.61 20.63 -16.78
C TRP A 228 -18.55 19.87 -17.74
N GLY A 229 -19.35 18.94 -17.21
CA GLY A 229 -20.48 18.34 -17.92
C GLY A 229 -20.12 17.19 -18.87
N THR A 230 -19.01 16.50 -18.63
CA THR A 230 -18.57 15.38 -19.47
C THR A 230 -18.65 14.03 -18.74
N PRO A 231 -18.75 12.91 -19.47
CA PRO A 231 -18.72 11.57 -18.87
C PRO A 231 -17.46 11.34 -18.02
N SER A 232 -17.64 10.78 -16.83
CA SER A 232 -16.55 10.50 -15.91
C SER A 232 -16.78 9.21 -15.12
N ILE A 233 -15.73 8.73 -14.48
CA ILE A 233 -15.78 7.59 -13.56
C ILE A 233 -15.38 8.04 -12.15
N ASP A 234 -16.17 7.74 -11.15
CA ASP A 234 -15.83 7.92 -9.74
C ASP A 234 -15.28 6.62 -9.16
N ILE A 235 -13.96 6.45 -9.20
CA ILE A 235 -13.30 5.26 -8.64
C ILE A 235 -13.56 5.13 -7.13
N PRO A 236 -13.39 6.20 -6.31
CA PRO A 236 -13.74 6.14 -4.88
C PRO A 236 -15.18 5.69 -4.59
N ALA A 237 -16.17 6.19 -5.33
CA ALA A 237 -17.58 5.81 -5.11
C ALA A 237 -17.83 4.34 -5.47
N GLY A 238 -17.30 3.88 -6.62
CA GLY A 238 -17.38 2.47 -7.01
C GLY A 238 -16.69 1.54 -6.01
N LEU A 239 -15.52 1.95 -5.52
CA LEU A 239 -14.76 1.19 -4.53
C LEU A 239 -15.49 1.11 -3.18
N HIS A 240 -16.10 2.21 -2.73
CA HIS A 240 -16.92 2.21 -1.53
C HIS A 240 -18.06 1.20 -1.64
N ALA A 241 -18.76 1.17 -2.78
CA ALA A 241 -19.83 0.19 -3.01
C ALA A 241 -19.30 -1.25 -3.00
N GLN A 242 -18.13 -1.53 -3.59
CA GLN A 242 -17.51 -2.85 -3.53
C GLN A 242 -17.17 -3.29 -2.11
N LEU A 243 -16.58 -2.41 -1.30
CA LEU A 243 -16.23 -2.69 0.09
C LEU A 243 -17.48 -2.94 0.96
N ALA A 244 -18.53 -2.14 0.76
CA ALA A 244 -19.80 -2.33 1.45
C ALA A 244 -20.44 -3.68 1.07
N ARG A 245 -20.43 -4.06 -0.21
CA ARG A 245 -20.89 -5.38 -0.67
C ARG A 245 -20.02 -6.53 -0.13
N ALA A 246 -18.73 -6.28 0.09
CA ALA A 246 -17.82 -7.24 0.69
C ALA A 246 -18.04 -7.42 2.20
N GLY A 247 -18.91 -6.62 2.83
CA GLY A 247 -19.23 -6.72 4.26
C GLY A 247 -18.33 -5.89 5.18
N VAL A 248 -17.44 -5.04 4.64
CA VAL A 248 -16.56 -4.19 5.46
C VAL A 248 -17.42 -3.14 6.18
N PRO A 249 -17.46 -3.12 7.52
CA PRO A 249 -18.42 -2.31 8.28
C PRO A 249 -18.04 -0.83 8.34
N GLU A 250 -16.74 -0.53 8.34
CA GLU A 250 -16.24 0.84 8.45
C GLU A 250 -15.38 1.21 7.25
N ILE A 251 -15.87 2.16 6.45
CA ILE A 251 -15.20 2.65 5.24
C ILE A 251 -14.99 4.17 5.35
N ARG A 252 -13.74 4.55 5.61
CA ARG A 252 -13.30 5.94 5.73
C ARG A 252 -12.79 6.45 4.38
N HIS A 253 -12.88 7.77 4.19
CA HIS A 253 -12.49 8.44 2.95
C HIS A 253 -11.57 9.62 3.26
N ASP A 254 -10.38 9.59 2.66
CA ASP A 254 -9.62 10.80 2.45
C ASP A 254 -10.17 11.51 1.20
N ARG A 255 -10.84 12.64 1.42
CA ARG A 255 -11.56 13.37 0.36
C ARG A 255 -10.65 14.27 -0.48
N ARG A 256 -9.34 14.27 -0.28
CA ARG A 256 -8.41 15.05 -1.10
C ARG A 256 -8.42 14.53 -2.54
N CYS A 257 -8.90 15.34 -3.47
CA CYS A 257 -8.81 15.04 -4.89
C CYS A 257 -7.38 15.32 -5.40
N THR A 258 -6.69 14.31 -5.94
CA THR A 258 -5.32 14.47 -6.47
C THR A 258 -5.22 15.52 -7.57
N PHE A 259 -6.23 15.61 -8.43
CA PHE A 259 -6.31 16.63 -9.48
C PHE A 259 -6.40 18.06 -8.91
N GLU A 260 -7.03 18.24 -7.76
CA GLU A 260 -7.25 19.56 -7.14
C GLU A 260 -6.19 19.93 -6.11
N ALA A 261 -5.66 18.94 -5.39
CA ALA A 261 -4.74 19.14 -4.28
C ALA A 261 -3.29 19.32 -4.79
N PRO A 262 -2.70 20.53 -4.67
CA PRO A 262 -1.34 20.76 -5.16
C PRO A 262 -0.28 20.04 -4.33
N SER A 263 -0.61 19.61 -3.10
CA SER A 263 0.23 18.80 -2.23
C SER A 263 0.37 17.34 -2.67
N LEU A 264 -0.35 16.91 -3.71
CA LEU A 264 -0.30 15.55 -4.25
C LEU A 264 0.13 15.57 -5.72
N PHE A 265 0.75 14.48 -6.17
CA PHE A 265 0.99 14.25 -7.60
C PHE A 265 -0.31 13.82 -8.30
N SER A 266 -0.53 14.28 -9.53
CA SER A 266 -1.70 13.90 -10.33
C SER A 266 -1.32 13.70 -11.79
N HIS A 267 -1.49 12.47 -12.29
CA HIS A 267 -1.15 12.15 -13.67
C HIS A 267 -2.02 12.95 -14.64
N ARG A 268 -3.31 13.09 -14.32
CA ARG A 268 -4.31 13.81 -15.13
C ARG A 268 -4.07 15.30 -15.15
N ARG A 269 -3.81 15.93 -13.99
CA ARG A 269 -3.54 17.38 -13.91
C ARG A 269 -2.24 17.73 -14.64
N ASP A 270 -1.21 16.93 -14.45
CA ASP A 270 0.16 17.26 -14.87
C ASP A 270 0.50 16.67 -16.26
N GLY A 271 -0.50 16.32 -17.07
CA GLY A 271 -0.30 15.87 -18.46
C GLY A 271 0.51 14.58 -18.61
N GLY A 272 0.47 13.72 -17.60
CA GLY A 272 1.16 12.44 -17.55
C GLY A 272 2.61 12.48 -17.06
N VAL A 273 3.20 13.67 -16.91
CA VAL A 273 4.59 13.86 -16.49
C VAL A 273 4.62 14.37 -15.05
N THR A 274 4.63 13.44 -14.09
CA THR A 274 4.58 13.75 -12.65
C THR A 274 5.11 12.59 -11.81
N GLY A 275 5.37 12.85 -10.53
CA GLY A 275 5.84 11.84 -9.57
C GLY A 275 4.77 10.86 -9.11
N ARG A 276 5.12 10.00 -8.16
CA ARG A 276 4.20 9.10 -7.46
C ARG A 276 4.33 9.29 -5.96
N PHE A 277 3.20 9.45 -5.29
CA PHE A 277 3.11 9.28 -3.83
C PHE A 277 2.65 7.85 -3.55
N VAL A 278 2.60 7.46 -2.27
CA VAL A 278 2.25 6.09 -1.87
C VAL A 278 1.17 6.05 -0.80
N GLY A 279 0.35 5.00 -0.86
CA GLY A 279 -0.34 4.48 0.32
C GLY A 279 0.52 3.41 1.00
N ILE A 280 0.44 3.35 2.32
CA ILE A 280 1.32 2.54 3.16
C ILE A 280 0.48 1.78 4.18
N VAL A 281 0.78 0.50 4.37
CA VAL A 281 0.43 -0.24 5.59
C VAL A 281 1.72 -0.76 6.22
N GLU A 282 1.81 -0.63 7.54
CA GLU A 282 2.86 -1.19 8.38
C GLU A 282 2.22 -2.12 9.43
N VAL A 283 2.86 -3.26 9.66
CA VAL A 283 2.57 -4.17 10.76
C VAL A 283 3.84 -4.35 11.57
N ALA A 284 3.73 -4.18 12.89
CA ALA A 284 4.84 -4.32 13.81
C ALA A 284 4.44 -5.10 15.06
N THR A 285 5.29 -6.01 15.54
CA THR A 285 5.04 -6.82 16.73
C THR A 285 6.30 -7.00 17.57
N ARG A 286 6.16 -7.33 18.86
CA ARG A 286 7.29 -7.75 19.69
C ARG A 286 7.66 -9.22 19.44
N PRO A 287 8.96 -9.58 19.45
CA PRO A 287 9.39 -10.97 19.33
C PRO A 287 8.75 -11.85 20.41
N GLY A 288 8.30 -13.06 20.03
CA GLY A 288 7.69 -14.04 20.94
C GLY A 288 6.20 -13.85 21.25
N SER A 289 5.53 -12.82 20.70
CA SER A 289 4.10 -12.56 20.96
C SER A 289 3.13 -13.37 20.09
N LEU A 290 3.61 -14.11 19.09
CA LEU A 290 2.80 -15.06 18.33
C LEU A 290 2.84 -16.43 18.99
N THR A 291 2.10 -16.59 20.10
CA THR A 291 1.79 -17.94 20.58
C THR A 291 0.84 -18.59 19.59
N ASN A 292 1.28 -19.72 19.05
CA ASN A 292 0.53 -20.63 18.20
C ASN A 292 -0.84 -20.94 18.83
N PRO A 293 -1.99 -20.66 18.17
CA PRO A 293 -3.31 -20.97 18.73
C PRO A 293 -3.53 -22.48 19.00
N GLY A 294 -2.63 -23.34 18.52
CA GLY A 294 -2.70 -24.80 18.68
C GLY A 294 -1.88 -25.42 19.82
N ALA A 295 -1.22 -24.65 20.69
CA ALA A 295 -0.36 -25.21 21.75
C ALA A 295 -1.04 -25.40 23.12
N ALA A 296 -2.36 -25.19 23.21
CA ALA A 296 -3.14 -25.38 24.44
C ALA A 296 -4.04 -26.63 24.39
N VAL A 297 -3.55 -27.74 23.84
CA VAL A 297 -4.11 -29.09 24.13
C VAL A 297 -2.98 -30.13 24.01
N ALA A 298 -2.28 -30.39 25.11
CA ALA A 298 -1.57 -31.64 25.38
C ALA A 298 -1.39 -31.80 26.89
#